data_AF-A0A1V3RX47-F1
#
_entry.id   AF-A0A1V3RX47-F1
#
_cell.length_a   1.000
_cell.length_b   1.000
_cell.length_c   1.000
_cell.angle_alpha   90.00
_cell.angle_beta   90.00
_cell.angle_gamma   90.00
#
_symmetry.space_group_name_H-M   'P 1'
#
loop_
_entity.id
_entity.type
_entity.pdbx_description
1 polymer ?
#
loop_
_entity_poly.entity_id
_entity_poly.type
_entity_poly.pdbx_seq_one_letter_code
_entity_poly.pdbx_strand_id
1 'polypeptide(L)'
;MKGQRVFRRLTVAELGPWCAAHPNALLLDTRDAASHARDGWPGAVRLCSDNQDDLLLRTARARPVLIYCYHGNASQPWAQTFADFGFTQVFDLIGGQTAWVAAQNAPAPAAPATPPAPPRKPPTQALSDWLRAEGFDDPDARGPHGNTPLMLAAWRGDAAIVSALLHHGVTLDAVNRDGNNALWLACVHGDLSGIERLVRAGVPIDQTNTTGATALMYASSSGKATVLRQLLALGADASLRTQDDFSALDMAASVECLRLLRPARQPIPSESPP
;
A
#
# COMPACT_ATOMS: atom_id res chain seq x y z
N MET A 1 -18.19 30.95 0.97
CA MET A 1 -17.63 29.60 0.82
C MET A 1 -17.38 29.04 2.21
N LYS A 2 -18.26 28.16 2.74
CA LYS A 2 -18.00 27.51 4.04
C LYS A 2 -16.80 26.58 3.84
N GLY A 3 -15.73 26.79 4.61
CA GLY A 3 -14.56 25.92 4.58
C GLY A 3 -15.01 24.47 4.76
N GLN A 4 -14.65 23.63 3.80
CA GLN A 4 -14.92 22.19 3.84
C GLN A 4 -14.34 21.68 5.16
N ARG A 5 -15.19 21.17 6.05
CA ARG A 5 -14.70 20.60 7.32
C ARG A 5 -14.10 19.25 6.96
N VAL A 6 -12.82 19.08 7.27
CA VAL A 6 -12.04 17.91 6.89
C VAL A 6 -11.85 17.02 8.13
N PHE A 7 -11.91 15.70 7.95
CA PHE A 7 -11.56 14.71 8.97
C PHE A 7 -10.06 14.40 8.92
N ARG A 8 -9.49 13.86 10.01
CA ARG A 8 -8.07 13.46 10.05
C ARG A 8 -7.93 11.94 9.98
N ARG A 9 -7.01 11.48 9.15
CA ARG A 9 -6.68 10.05 9.07
C ARG A 9 -5.67 9.66 10.14
N LEU A 10 -5.91 8.55 10.82
CA LEU A 10 -5.00 7.99 11.83
C LEU A 10 -4.33 6.72 11.30
N THR A 11 -3.02 6.65 11.46
CA THR A 11 -2.28 5.41 11.32
C THR A 11 -2.49 4.52 12.54
N VAL A 12 -2.22 3.22 12.40
CA VAL A 12 -2.29 2.28 13.54
C VAL A 12 -1.29 2.63 14.64
N ALA A 13 -0.15 3.25 14.30
CA ALA A 13 0.84 3.71 15.27
C ALA A 13 0.33 4.90 16.12
N GLU A 14 -0.47 5.79 15.53
CA GLU A 14 -1.09 6.91 16.24
C GLU A 14 -2.30 6.50 17.07
N LEU A 15 -2.88 5.34 16.77
CA LEU A 15 -4.15 4.87 17.34
C LEU A 15 -4.09 4.72 18.86
N GLY A 16 -3.04 4.09 19.38
CA GLY A 16 -2.87 3.87 20.82
C GLY A 16 -2.80 5.19 21.62
N PRO A 17 -1.85 6.09 21.31
CA PRO A 17 -1.78 7.42 21.93
C PRO A 17 -3.08 8.22 21.77
N TRP A 18 -3.74 8.13 20.61
CA TRP A 18 -4.99 8.83 20.36
C TRP A 18 -6.12 8.30 21.24
N CYS A 19 -6.29 6.99 21.39
CA CYS A 19 -7.29 6.39 22.26
C CYS A 19 -7.07 6.78 23.73
N ALA A 20 -5.81 6.81 24.18
CA ALA A 20 -5.45 7.24 25.53
C ALA A 20 -5.81 8.71 25.79
N ALA A 21 -5.67 9.58 24.79
CA ALA A 21 -6.03 10.99 24.88
C ALA A 21 -7.55 11.24 24.79
N HIS A 22 -8.33 10.30 24.25
CA HIS A 22 -9.77 10.46 24.00
C HIS A 22 -10.59 9.29 24.59
N PRO A 23 -10.59 9.09 25.92
CA PRO A 23 -11.26 7.95 26.56
C PRO A 23 -12.79 7.94 26.37
N ASN A 24 -13.39 9.10 26.04
CA ASN A 24 -14.81 9.24 25.75
C ASN A 24 -15.13 9.23 24.25
N ALA A 25 -14.18 8.87 23.39
CA ALA A 25 -14.40 8.80 21.94
C ALA A 25 -15.59 7.88 21.60
N LEU A 26 -16.28 8.23 20.51
CA LEU A 26 -17.24 7.34 19.87
C LEU A 26 -16.51 6.55 18.79
N LEU A 27 -16.40 5.23 18.99
CA LEU A 27 -15.82 4.31 18.02
C LEU A 27 -16.94 3.76 17.14
N LEU A 28 -16.83 3.93 15.82
CA LEU A 28 -17.83 3.50 14.86
C LEU A 28 -17.26 2.45 13.92
N ASP A 29 -17.92 1.29 13.91
CA ASP A 29 -17.60 0.16 13.05
C ASP A 29 -18.56 0.14 11.86
N THR A 30 -18.08 0.35 10.65
CA THR A 30 -18.93 0.39 9.44
C THR A 30 -19.07 -0.98 8.77
N ARG A 31 -18.61 -2.06 9.41
CA ARG A 31 -18.65 -3.41 8.85
C ARG A 31 -20.02 -4.06 9.05
N ASP A 32 -20.23 -5.17 8.35
CA ASP A 32 -21.43 -6.00 8.50
C ASP A 32 -21.60 -6.50 9.95
N ALA A 33 -22.84 -6.89 10.29
CA ALA A 33 -23.20 -7.31 11.62
C ALA A 33 -22.39 -8.53 12.12
N ALA A 34 -22.12 -9.50 11.24
CA ALA A 34 -21.37 -10.70 11.59
C ALA A 34 -19.90 -10.39 11.87
N SER A 35 -19.28 -9.53 11.06
CA SER A 35 -17.89 -9.10 11.30
C SER A 35 -17.76 -8.24 12.55
N HIS A 36 -18.66 -7.29 12.77
CA HIS A 36 -18.71 -6.51 14.00
C HIS A 36 -18.85 -7.40 15.25
N ALA A 37 -19.74 -8.39 15.22
CA ALA A 37 -19.95 -9.31 16.34
C ALA A 37 -18.76 -10.25 16.59
N ARG A 38 -18.06 -10.66 15.52
CA ARG A 38 -16.95 -11.61 15.60
C ARG A 38 -15.69 -10.98 16.18
N ASP A 39 -15.30 -9.80 15.69
CA ASP A 39 -14.00 -9.20 15.96
C ASP A 39 -14.04 -7.66 16.04
N GLY A 40 -15.22 -7.07 16.31
CA GLY A 40 -15.36 -5.64 16.60
C GLY A 40 -14.44 -5.14 17.69
N TRP A 41 -13.94 -3.91 17.55
CA TRP A 41 -13.18 -3.25 18.60
C TRP A 41 -14.06 -3.17 19.87
N PRO A 42 -13.57 -3.60 21.04
CA PRO A 42 -14.24 -3.38 22.32
C PRO A 42 -14.84 -1.97 22.47
N GLY A 43 -16.15 -1.90 22.69
CA GLY A 43 -16.88 -0.64 22.89
C GLY A 43 -17.25 0.11 21.60
N ALA A 44 -16.89 -0.41 20.42
CA ALA A 44 -17.36 0.15 19.16
C ALA A 44 -18.85 -0.06 18.96
N VAL A 45 -19.50 0.94 18.38
CA VAL A 45 -20.90 0.89 17.96
C VAL A 45 -20.89 0.63 16.46
N ARG A 46 -21.57 -0.44 16.02
CA ARG A 46 -21.79 -0.66 14.59
C ARG A 46 -22.63 0.47 14.00
N LEU A 47 -22.11 1.13 12.97
CA LEU A 47 -22.83 2.14 12.20
C LEU A 47 -23.64 1.46 11.10
N CYS A 48 -24.95 1.67 11.10
CA CYS A 48 -25.86 1.16 10.07
C CYS A 48 -26.99 2.15 9.80
N SER A 49 -27.80 1.86 8.77
CA SER A 49 -28.99 2.65 8.42
C SER A 49 -29.92 2.91 9.60
N ASP A 50 -30.01 1.95 10.53
CA ASP A 50 -30.99 1.98 11.61
C ASP A 50 -30.60 2.95 12.75
N ASN A 51 -29.32 3.28 12.88
CA ASN A 51 -28.83 4.14 13.97
C ASN A 51 -28.05 5.38 13.50
N GLN A 52 -27.78 5.51 12.20
CA GLN A 52 -27.03 6.62 11.64
C GLN A 52 -27.63 7.98 12.00
N ASP A 53 -28.93 8.16 11.84
CA ASP A 53 -29.58 9.45 12.10
C ASP A 53 -29.46 9.85 13.56
N ASP A 54 -29.67 8.91 14.48
CA ASP A 54 -29.50 9.17 15.90
C ASP A 54 -28.05 9.50 16.25
N LEU A 55 -27.08 8.78 15.69
CA LEU A 55 -25.65 9.05 15.89
C LEU A 55 -25.27 10.44 15.36
N LEU A 56 -25.75 10.80 14.16
CA LEU A 56 -25.46 12.10 13.54
C LEU A 56 -26.18 13.25 14.22
N LEU A 57 -27.41 13.09 14.69
CA LEU A 57 -28.23 14.19 15.21
C LEU A 57 -28.11 14.37 16.72
N ARG A 58 -27.86 13.29 17.48
CA ARG A 58 -27.90 13.31 18.95
C ARG A 58 -26.53 13.29 19.61
N THR A 59 -25.47 12.93 18.90
CA THR A 59 -24.11 12.95 19.47
C THR A 59 -23.56 14.38 19.56
N ALA A 60 -22.99 14.72 20.72
CA ALA A 60 -22.35 16.03 20.94
C ALA A 60 -21.23 16.30 19.92
N ARG A 61 -21.24 17.48 19.29
CA ARG A 61 -20.32 17.84 18.19
C ARG A 61 -18.84 17.92 18.58
N ALA A 62 -18.57 18.13 19.87
CA ALA A 62 -17.22 18.14 20.43
C ALA A 62 -16.72 16.74 20.81
N ARG A 63 -17.58 15.71 20.79
CA ARG A 63 -17.16 14.34 21.09
C ARG A 63 -16.27 13.82 19.95
N PRO A 64 -15.07 13.30 20.25
CA PRO A 64 -14.22 12.70 19.24
C PRO A 64 -14.91 11.47 18.63
N VAL A 65 -14.86 11.34 17.31
CA VAL A 65 -15.41 10.20 16.57
C VAL A 65 -14.29 9.54 15.78
N LEU A 66 -14.08 8.24 15.97
CA LEU A 66 -13.20 7.42 15.14
C LEU A 66 -14.05 6.41 14.36
N ILE A 67 -13.87 6.37 13.05
CA ILE A 67 -14.62 5.50 12.15
C ILE A 67 -13.64 4.53 11.48
N TYR A 68 -13.98 3.25 11.45
CA TYR A 68 -13.19 2.23 10.76
C TYR A 68 -14.09 1.25 10.00
N CYS A 69 -13.50 0.63 8.98
CA CYS A 69 -14.13 -0.37 8.11
C CYS A 69 -13.30 -1.66 8.12
N TYR A 70 -13.56 -2.59 7.18
CA TYR A 70 -12.77 -3.83 7.04
C TYR A 70 -11.29 -3.52 6.82
N HIS A 71 -11.02 -2.77 5.76
CA HIS A 71 -9.70 -2.29 5.38
C HIS A 71 -9.81 -1.07 4.47
N GLY A 72 -8.67 -0.40 4.30
CA GLY A 72 -8.52 0.71 3.36
C GLY A 72 -9.24 2.00 3.70
N ASN A 73 -10.04 2.52 2.76
CA ASN A 73 -10.57 3.89 2.79
C ASN A 73 -12.09 3.98 2.90
N ALA A 74 -12.81 2.86 3.00
CA ALA A 74 -14.28 2.85 2.98
C ALA A 74 -14.93 3.58 4.18
N SER A 75 -14.18 3.87 5.23
CA SER A 75 -14.60 4.70 6.36
C SER A 75 -14.57 6.22 6.05
N GLN A 76 -13.89 6.67 5.00
CA GLN A 76 -13.74 8.09 4.69
C GLN A 76 -15.06 8.80 4.35
N PRO A 77 -15.98 8.25 3.53
CA PRO A 77 -17.26 8.90 3.26
C PRO A 77 -18.10 9.11 4.53
N TRP A 78 -18.01 8.16 5.46
CA TRP A 78 -18.63 8.26 6.78
C TRP A 78 -17.98 9.37 7.61
N ALA A 79 -16.65 9.42 7.65
CA ALA A 79 -15.93 10.47 8.36
C ALA A 79 -16.25 11.87 7.80
N GLN A 80 -16.37 12.00 6.47
CA GLN A 80 -16.80 13.24 5.84
C GLN A 80 -18.23 13.62 6.24
N THR A 81 -19.15 12.65 6.28
CA THR A 81 -20.55 12.89 6.71
C THR A 81 -20.60 13.46 8.13
N PHE A 82 -19.85 12.89 9.08
CA PHE A 82 -19.77 13.44 10.43
C PHE A 82 -19.16 14.85 10.44
N ALA A 83 -18.11 15.11 9.65
CA ALA A 83 -17.54 16.45 9.54
C ALA A 83 -18.57 17.47 9.01
N ASP A 84 -19.37 17.10 8.00
CA ASP A 84 -20.40 17.93 7.40
C ASP A 84 -21.55 18.24 8.38
N PHE A 85 -21.88 17.28 9.26
CA PHE A 85 -22.84 17.48 10.36
C PHE A 85 -22.29 18.30 11.53
N GLY A 86 -21.06 18.79 11.41
CA GLY A 86 -20.47 19.82 12.26
C GLY A 86 -19.64 19.29 13.41
N PHE A 87 -19.28 18.00 13.40
CA PHE A 87 -18.31 17.45 14.33
C PHE A 87 -16.94 18.05 14.06
N THR A 88 -16.19 18.34 15.12
CA THR A 88 -14.89 19.03 15.01
C THR A 88 -13.70 18.11 15.18
N GLN A 89 -13.93 16.89 15.66
CA GLN A 89 -12.91 15.88 15.94
C GLN A 89 -13.33 14.56 15.31
N VAL A 90 -13.18 14.45 13.99
CA VAL A 90 -13.54 13.26 13.22
C VAL A 90 -12.29 12.61 12.66
N PHE A 91 -12.19 11.31 12.84
CA PHE A 91 -11.05 10.52 12.44
C PHE A 91 -11.48 9.26 11.69
N ASP A 92 -10.69 8.84 10.69
CA ASP A 92 -10.78 7.50 10.11
C ASP A 92 -9.51 6.70 10.40
N LEU A 93 -9.64 5.38 10.52
CA LEU A 93 -8.49 4.49 10.68
C LEU A 93 -7.97 4.02 9.32
N ILE A 94 -6.74 4.39 8.99
CA ILE A 94 -6.06 3.95 7.77
C ILE A 94 -5.88 2.43 7.81
N GLY A 95 -6.39 1.74 6.79
CA GLY A 95 -6.26 0.29 6.70
C GLY A 95 -7.27 -0.49 7.56
N GLY A 96 -8.16 0.20 8.28
CA GLY A 96 -9.31 -0.38 8.99
C GLY A 96 -8.95 -1.47 10.01
N GLN A 97 -9.90 -2.40 10.20
CA GLN A 97 -9.76 -3.54 11.08
C GLN A 97 -8.53 -4.39 10.75
N THR A 98 -8.29 -4.69 9.48
CA THR A 98 -7.18 -5.56 9.05
C THR A 98 -5.84 -4.98 9.53
N ALA A 99 -5.63 -3.68 9.37
CA ALA A 99 -4.40 -3.04 9.84
C ALA A 99 -4.29 -3.04 11.38
N TRP A 100 -5.40 -2.86 12.09
CA TRP A 100 -5.42 -2.95 13.56
C TRP A 100 -5.11 -4.35 14.08
N VAL A 101 -5.71 -5.39 13.50
CA VAL A 101 -5.46 -6.79 13.87
C VAL A 101 -4.01 -7.18 13.54
N ALA A 102 -3.53 -6.79 12.36
CA ALA A 102 -2.14 -7.03 11.96
C ALA A 102 -1.15 -6.40 12.96
N ALA A 103 -1.41 -5.19 13.46
CA ALA A 103 -0.54 -4.55 14.44
C ALA A 103 -0.59 -5.17 15.84
N GLN A 104 -1.74 -5.73 16.25
CA GLN A 104 -1.86 -6.45 17.53
C GLN A 104 -1.16 -7.81 17.51
N ASN A 105 -1.21 -8.48 16.36
CA ASN A 105 -0.58 -9.78 16.14
C ASN A 105 0.86 -9.66 15.65
N ALA A 106 1.31 -8.45 15.29
CA ALA A 106 2.68 -8.21 14.93
C ALA A 106 3.54 -8.50 16.18
N PRO A 107 4.61 -9.30 16.06
CA PRO A 107 5.60 -9.36 17.11
C PRO A 107 6.04 -7.93 17.42
N ALA A 108 6.25 -7.61 18.71
CA ALA A 108 6.76 -6.30 19.15
C ALA A 108 7.85 -5.88 18.18
N PRO A 109 7.82 -4.63 17.64
CA PRO A 109 8.64 -4.25 16.50
C PRO A 109 10.06 -4.68 16.80
N ALA A 110 10.50 -5.74 16.13
CA ALA A 110 11.91 -6.05 16.10
C ALA A 110 12.50 -4.80 15.47
N ALA A 111 13.21 -3.99 16.26
CA ALA A 111 14.07 -2.93 15.74
C ALA A 111 14.70 -3.52 14.50
N PRO A 112 14.55 -2.91 13.30
CA PRO A 112 14.74 -3.59 12.04
C PRO A 112 16.05 -4.35 12.15
N ALA A 113 15.93 -5.66 12.33
CA ALA A 113 17.08 -6.53 12.36
C ALA A 113 17.35 -6.75 10.88
N THR A 114 17.75 -5.65 10.21
CA THR A 114 18.48 -5.75 8.98
C THR A 114 19.61 -6.70 9.35
N PRO A 115 19.66 -7.92 8.78
CA PRO A 115 20.87 -8.73 8.92
C PRO A 115 22.02 -7.78 8.57
N PRO A 116 23.12 -7.75 9.35
CA PRO A 116 24.20 -6.79 9.14
C PRO A 116 24.48 -6.78 7.64
N ALA A 117 24.28 -5.60 7.02
CA ALA A 117 24.29 -5.49 5.57
C ALA A 117 25.54 -6.22 5.06
N PRO A 118 25.43 -7.12 4.07
CA PRO A 118 26.60 -7.79 3.52
C PRO A 118 27.63 -6.69 3.20
N PRO A 119 28.92 -6.90 3.50
CA PRO A 119 29.92 -5.85 3.42
C PRO A 119 29.84 -5.18 2.04
N ARG A 120 29.44 -3.90 2.04
CA ARG A 120 29.24 -3.12 0.81
C ARG A 120 30.54 -3.14 0.03
N LYS A 121 30.47 -3.51 -1.25
CA LYS A 121 31.65 -3.47 -2.12
C LYS A 121 32.00 -2.01 -2.41
N PRO A 122 33.26 -1.62 -2.57
CA PRO A 122 33.60 -0.24 -2.89
C PRO A 122 32.88 0.20 -4.17
N PRO A 123 32.26 1.40 -4.19
CA PRO A 123 31.59 1.90 -5.39
C PRO A 123 32.61 2.14 -6.50
N THR A 124 32.24 1.85 -7.74
CA THR A 124 33.08 2.19 -8.89
C THR A 124 33.18 3.70 -9.04
N GLN A 125 34.25 4.19 -9.68
CA GLN A 125 34.40 5.63 -9.94
C GLN A 125 33.20 6.21 -10.69
N ALA A 126 32.73 5.49 -11.72
CA ALA A 126 31.55 5.89 -12.48
C ALA A 126 30.29 5.99 -11.61
N LEU A 127 30.11 5.08 -10.65
CA LEU A 127 28.98 5.13 -9.72
C LEU A 127 29.11 6.35 -8.79
N SER A 128 30.30 6.59 -8.22
CA SER A 128 30.56 7.74 -7.35
C SER A 128 30.36 9.07 -8.07
N ASP A 129 30.77 9.18 -9.34
CA ASP A 129 30.59 10.39 -10.14
C ASP A 129 29.12 10.61 -10.52
N TRP A 130 28.40 9.54 -10.86
CA TRP A 130 26.95 9.62 -11.10
C TRP A 130 26.18 10.04 -9.85
N LEU A 131 26.50 9.46 -8.68
CA LEU A 131 25.86 9.84 -7.41
C LEU A 131 26.05 11.33 -7.13
N ARG A 132 27.28 11.84 -7.28
CA ARG A 132 27.57 13.26 -7.09
C ARG A 132 26.81 14.14 -8.09
N ALA A 133 26.74 13.73 -9.36
CA ALA A 133 26.02 14.48 -10.40
C ALA A 133 24.51 14.56 -10.12
N GLU A 134 23.93 13.51 -9.56
CA GLU A 134 22.52 13.44 -9.17
C GLU A 134 22.24 14.00 -7.76
N GLY A 135 23.27 14.45 -7.04
CA GLY A 135 23.14 15.06 -5.71
C GLY A 135 22.95 14.07 -4.56
N PHE A 136 23.46 12.85 -4.69
CA PHE A 136 23.48 11.84 -3.63
C PHE A 136 24.87 11.70 -3.01
N ASP A 137 24.93 11.78 -1.68
CA ASP A 137 26.17 11.59 -0.91
C ASP A 137 26.45 10.12 -0.59
N ASP A 138 25.45 9.24 -0.64
CA ASP A 138 25.54 7.81 -0.36
C ASP A 138 24.63 6.98 -1.32
N PRO A 139 25.02 5.74 -1.70
CA PRO A 139 24.21 4.86 -2.56
C PRO A 139 22.81 4.49 -2.01
N ASP A 140 22.57 4.63 -0.70
CA ASP A 140 21.27 4.47 -0.05
C ASP A 140 20.66 5.81 0.41
N ALA A 141 21.25 6.95 0.01
CA ALA A 141 20.74 8.27 0.39
C ALA A 141 19.30 8.49 -0.11
N ARG A 142 18.56 9.31 0.64
CA ARG A 142 17.19 9.70 0.25
C ARG A 142 17.21 11.08 -0.40
N GLY A 143 16.90 11.10 -1.69
CA GLY A 143 16.76 12.31 -2.48
C GLY A 143 15.34 12.92 -2.42
N PRO A 144 15.01 13.78 -3.39
CA PRO A 144 13.67 14.35 -3.52
C PRO A 144 12.57 13.28 -3.55
N HIS A 145 11.44 13.55 -2.90
CA HIS A 145 10.33 12.61 -2.72
C HIS A 145 10.70 11.29 -2.01
N GLY A 146 11.87 11.23 -1.37
CA GLY A 146 12.35 10.02 -0.68
C GLY A 146 12.88 8.94 -1.61
N ASN A 147 13.13 9.26 -2.89
CA ASN A 147 13.71 8.29 -3.82
C ASN A 147 15.18 8.00 -3.48
N THR A 148 15.58 6.74 -3.56
CA THR A 148 16.98 6.32 -3.49
C THR A 148 17.66 6.41 -4.87
N PRO A 149 19.01 6.35 -4.94
CA PRO A 149 19.73 6.16 -6.19
C PRO A 149 19.20 5.02 -7.06
N LEU A 150 18.89 3.86 -6.46
CA LEU A 150 18.37 2.71 -7.20
C LEU A 150 17.00 2.98 -7.81
N MET A 151 16.12 3.67 -7.08
CA MET A 151 14.82 4.12 -7.58
C MET A 151 14.95 5.07 -8.75
N LEU A 152 15.84 6.07 -8.66
CA LEU A 152 16.06 7.03 -9.75
C LEU A 152 16.61 6.33 -11.01
N ALA A 153 17.61 5.47 -10.85
CA ALA A 153 18.20 4.72 -11.97
C ALA A 153 17.17 3.77 -12.62
N ALA A 154 16.34 3.09 -11.81
CA ALA A 154 15.27 2.22 -12.29
C ALA A 154 14.19 2.99 -13.07
N TRP A 155 13.81 4.19 -12.61
CA TRP A 155 12.86 5.05 -13.32
C TRP A 155 13.40 5.54 -14.67
N ARG A 156 14.70 5.82 -14.75
CA ARG A 156 15.36 6.26 -15.99
C ARG A 156 15.71 5.12 -16.95
N GLY A 157 15.71 3.87 -16.48
CA GLY A 157 16.17 2.72 -17.28
C GLY A 157 17.69 2.65 -17.39
N ASP A 158 18.44 3.27 -16.47
CA ASP A 158 19.90 3.32 -16.51
C ASP A 158 20.51 1.97 -16.06
N ALA A 159 20.44 0.95 -16.92
CA ALA A 159 20.80 -0.42 -16.61
C ALA A 159 22.23 -0.59 -16.06
N ALA A 160 23.18 0.24 -16.51
CA ALA A 160 24.54 0.26 -16.00
C ALA A 160 24.62 0.72 -14.54
N ILE A 161 23.90 1.79 -14.19
CA ILE A 161 23.84 2.33 -12.83
C ILE A 161 23.07 1.38 -11.91
N VAL A 162 21.94 0.83 -12.36
CA VAL A 162 21.20 -0.21 -11.62
C VAL A 162 22.13 -1.36 -11.27
N SER A 163 22.90 -1.87 -12.24
CA SER A 163 23.84 -2.98 -12.01
C SER A 163 24.95 -2.61 -11.03
N ALA A 164 25.49 -1.38 -11.12
CA ALA A 164 26.53 -0.90 -10.23
C ALA A 164 26.02 -0.79 -8.78
N LEU A 165 24.81 -0.26 -8.58
CA LEU A 165 24.16 -0.15 -7.27
C LEU A 165 23.84 -1.54 -6.67
N LEU A 166 23.31 -2.46 -7.47
CA LEU A 166 23.05 -3.83 -7.02
C LEU A 166 24.36 -4.57 -6.67
N HIS A 167 25.42 -4.36 -7.44
CA HIS A 167 26.74 -4.94 -7.14
C HIS A 167 27.36 -4.35 -5.87
N HIS A 168 27.14 -3.07 -5.61
CA HIS A 168 27.57 -2.38 -4.39
C HIS A 168 26.92 -2.96 -3.14
N GLY A 169 25.66 -3.40 -3.23
CA GLY A 169 24.90 -3.99 -2.11
C GLY A 169 24.01 -2.96 -1.41
N VAL A 170 23.27 -2.16 -2.18
CA VAL A 170 22.28 -1.20 -1.65
C VAL A 170 21.08 -1.90 -1.01
N THR A 171 20.35 -1.16 -0.19
CA THR A 171 19.11 -1.60 0.46
C THR A 171 18.01 -1.81 -0.59
N LEU A 172 17.47 -3.02 -0.67
CA LEU A 172 16.56 -3.44 -1.75
C LEU A 172 15.06 -3.29 -1.41
N ASP A 173 14.72 -3.20 -0.14
CA ASP A 173 13.35 -3.05 0.38
C ASP A 173 12.99 -1.58 0.69
N ALA A 174 13.87 -0.64 0.35
CA ALA A 174 13.59 0.77 0.51
C ALA A 174 12.37 1.20 -0.32
N VAL A 175 11.56 2.10 0.24
CA VAL A 175 10.40 2.72 -0.40
C VAL A 175 10.47 4.25 -0.34
N ASN A 176 9.94 4.91 -1.37
CA ASN A 176 9.82 6.37 -1.40
C ASN A 176 8.60 6.86 -0.60
N ARG A 177 8.31 8.16 -0.63
CA ARG A 177 7.19 8.75 0.14
C ARG A 177 5.81 8.23 -0.25
N ASP A 178 5.66 7.73 -1.48
CA ASP A 178 4.41 7.14 -1.95
C ASP A 178 4.31 5.64 -1.63
N GLY A 179 5.35 5.06 -1.01
CA GLY A 179 5.45 3.62 -0.71
C GLY A 179 5.95 2.79 -1.90
N ASN A 180 6.42 3.41 -2.98
CA ASN A 180 6.91 2.71 -4.16
C ASN A 180 8.38 2.32 -3.99
N ASN A 181 8.75 1.11 -4.41
CA ASN A 181 10.15 0.65 -4.46
C ASN A 181 10.76 0.83 -5.86
N ALA A 182 12.02 0.41 -6.04
CA ALA A 182 12.70 0.49 -7.33
C ALA A 182 12.02 -0.33 -8.44
N LEU A 183 11.41 -1.47 -8.10
CA LEU A 183 10.69 -2.31 -9.08
C LEU A 183 9.47 -1.58 -9.66
N TRP A 184 8.69 -0.91 -8.83
CA TRP A 184 7.56 -0.09 -9.29
C TRP A 184 8.04 0.92 -10.34
N LEU A 185 9.13 1.63 -10.08
CA LEU A 185 9.66 2.63 -11.00
C LEU A 185 10.24 2.03 -12.29
N ALA A 186 10.86 0.85 -12.24
CA ALA A 186 11.23 0.11 -13.45
C ALA A 186 10.00 -0.28 -14.29
N CYS A 187 8.88 -0.63 -13.65
CA CYS A 187 7.61 -0.89 -14.35
C CYS A 187 7.00 0.38 -14.96
N VAL A 188 7.16 1.53 -14.30
CA VAL A 188 6.78 2.84 -14.86
C VAL A 188 7.60 3.15 -16.11
N HIS A 189 8.90 2.86 -16.12
CA HIS A 189 9.73 2.98 -17.32
C HIS A 189 9.32 1.98 -18.41
N GLY A 190 9.14 0.70 -18.04
CA GLY A 190 8.81 -0.39 -18.95
C GLY A 190 10.01 -1.21 -19.42
N ASP A 191 11.17 -1.11 -18.76
CA ASP A 191 12.35 -1.92 -19.06
C ASP A 191 12.20 -3.33 -18.47
N LEU A 192 11.85 -4.29 -19.34
CA LEU A 192 11.68 -5.70 -18.95
C LEU A 192 12.96 -6.32 -18.41
N SER A 193 14.13 -5.94 -18.95
CA SER A 193 15.42 -6.45 -18.49
C SER A 193 15.79 -5.88 -17.13
N GLY A 194 15.45 -4.61 -16.88
CA GLY A 194 15.57 -3.96 -15.58
C GLY A 194 14.68 -4.61 -14.53
N ILE A 195 13.42 -4.92 -14.87
CA ILE A 195 12.47 -5.63 -14.01
C ILE A 195 13.02 -6.98 -13.58
N GLU A 196 13.45 -7.81 -14.53
CA GLU A 196 14.01 -9.14 -14.25
C GLU A 196 15.27 -9.05 -13.37
N ARG A 197 16.15 -8.08 -13.65
CA ARG A 197 17.37 -7.84 -12.87
C ARG A 197 17.07 -7.48 -11.42
N LEU A 198 16.12 -6.57 -11.18
CA LEU A 198 15.74 -6.15 -9.84
C LEU A 198 15.11 -7.29 -9.03
N VAL A 199 14.19 -8.05 -9.64
CA VAL A 199 13.56 -9.20 -8.96
C VAL A 199 14.58 -10.28 -8.63
N ARG A 200 15.48 -10.62 -9.58
CA ARG A 200 16.56 -11.59 -9.32
C ARG A 200 17.55 -11.15 -8.25
N ALA A 201 17.74 -9.85 -8.08
CA ALA A 201 18.59 -9.31 -7.02
C ALA A 201 17.91 -9.37 -5.63
N GLY A 202 16.60 -9.62 -5.57
CA GLY A 202 15.84 -9.70 -4.32
C GLY A 202 15.05 -8.45 -3.97
N VAL A 203 14.81 -7.53 -4.91
CA VAL A 203 13.86 -6.43 -4.68
C VAL A 203 12.45 -7.03 -4.47
N PRO A 204 11.72 -6.67 -3.40
CA PRO A 204 10.40 -7.24 -3.12
C PRO A 204 9.42 -7.02 -4.29
N ILE A 205 8.93 -8.12 -4.87
CA ILE A 205 8.05 -8.08 -6.05
C ILE A 205 6.64 -7.56 -5.73
N ASP A 206 6.15 -7.89 -4.53
CA ASP A 206 4.79 -7.59 -4.07
C ASP A 206 4.74 -6.42 -3.07
N GLN A 207 5.74 -5.53 -3.09
CA GLN A 207 5.70 -4.31 -2.29
C GLN A 207 4.44 -3.50 -2.63
N THR A 208 3.65 -3.20 -1.61
CA THR A 208 2.48 -2.33 -1.74
C THR A 208 2.85 -0.89 -1.46
N ASN A 209 2.34 0.02 -2.28
CA ASN A 209 2.46 1.45 -2.05
C ASN A 209 1.45 1.93 -0.99
N THR A 210 1.38 3.24 -0.77
CA THR A 210 0.49 3.87 0.24
C THR A 210 -1.00 3.66 0.00
N THR A 211 -1.43 3.26 -1.19
CA THR A 211 -2.82 2.89 -1.51
C THR A 211 -3.05 1.37 -1.51
N GLY A 212 -2.04 0.59 -1.14
CA GLY A 212 -2.07 -0.87 -1.20
C GLY A 212 -1.82 -1.44 -2.60
N ALA A 213 -1.44 -0.63 -3.60
CA ALA A 213 -1.21 -1.11 -4.94
C ALA A 213 0.20 -1.71 -5.12
N THR A 214 0.30 -2.81 -5.87
CA THR A 214 1.57 -3.44 -6.27
C THR A 214 1.99 -3.04 -7.69
N ALA A 215 3.24 -3.29 -8.08
CA ALA A 215 3.72 -3.03 -9.43
C ALA A 215 2.90 -3.79 -10.51
N LEU A 216 2.38 -4.98 -10.18
CA LEU A 216 1.49 -5.76 -11.03
C LEU A 216 0.16 -5.02 -11.28
N MET A 217 -0.44 -4.46 -10.23
CA MET A 217 -1.67 -3.66 -10.35
C MET A 217 -1.45 -2.41 -11.20
N TYR A 218 -0.31 -1.72 -11.05
CA TYR A 218 0.06 -0.61 -11.93
C TYR A 218 0.15 -1.02 -13.39
N ALA A 219 0.82 -2.14 -13.69
CA ALA A 219 0.93 -2.65 -15.05
C ALA A 219 -0.44 -2.99 -15.65
N SER A 220 -1.33 -3.56 -14.83
CA SER A 220 -2.71 -3.87 -15.22
C SER A 220 -3.52 -2.62 -15.55
N SER A 221 -3.50 -1.62 -14.65
CA SER A 221 -4.24 -0.36 -14.77
C SER A 221 -3.70 0.57 -15.85
N SER A 222 -2.42 0.46 -16.18
CA SER A 222 -1.78 1.20 -17.26
C SER A 222 -1.87 0.47 -18.60
N GLY A 223 -2.50 -0.70 -18.67
CA GLY A 223 -2.61 -1.49 -19.90
C GLY A 223 -1.28 -2.06 -20.41
N LYS A 224 -0.23 -2.08 -19.58
CA LYS A 224 1.12 -2.52 -19.94
C LYS A 224 1.21 -4.06 -19.90
N ALA A 225 0.54 -4.72 -20.83
CA ALA A 225 0.40 -6.18 -20.85
C ALA A 225 1.75 -6.93 -20.90
N THR A 226 2.77 -6.37 -21.54
CA THR A 226 4.12 -6.94 -21.57
C THR A 226 4.80 -6.93 -20.20
N VAL A 227 4.72 -5.80 -19.48
CA VAL A 227 5.22 -5.66 -18.10
C VAL A 227 4.43 -6.57 -17.16
N LEU A 228 3.10 -6.59 -17.29
CA LEU A 228 2.22 -7.46 -16.51
C LEU A 228 2.60 -8.93 -16.67
N ARG A 229 2.78 -9.38 -17.91
CA ARG A 229 3.21 -10.76 -18.23
C ARG A 229 4.56 -11.09 -17.60
N GLN A 230 5.52 -10.15 -17.66
CA GLN A 230 6.84 -10.32 -17.06
C GLN A 230 6.74 -10.48 -15.54
N LEU A 231 5.95 -9.64 -14.86
CA LEU A 231 5.76 -9.73 -13.41
C LEU A 231 5.09 -11.04 -12.99
N LEU A 232 4.06 -11.49 -13.73
CA LEU A 232 3.43 -12.79 -13.49
C LEU A 232 4.42 -13.95 -13.67
N ALA A 233 5.25 -13.91 -14.71
CA ALA A 233 6.29 -14.91 -14.95
C ALA A 233 7.38 -14.92 -13.86
N LEU A 234 7.60 -13.79 -13.22
CA LEU A 234 8.52 -13.63 -12.08
C LEU A 234 7.88 -13.97 -10.72
N GLY A 235 6.61 -14.38 -10.70
CA GLY A 235 5.93 -14.86 -9.50
C GLY A 235 5.20 -13.80 -8.68
N ALA A 236 4.85 -12.65 -9.27
CA ALA A 236 4.04 -11.63 -8.59
C ALA A 236 2.65 -12.18 -8.22
N ASP A 237 2.17 -11.87 -7.01
CA ASP A 237 0.88 -12.34 -6.52
C ASP A 237 -0.28 -11.49 -7.06
N ALA A 238 -1.04 -12.07 -7.99
CA ALA A 238 -2.21 -11.43 -8.58
C ALA A 238 -3.45 -11.40 -7.66
N SER A 239 -3.42 -12.10 -6.51
CA SER A 239 -4.52 -12.17 -5.56
C SER A 239 -4.54 -11.01 -4.56
N LEU A 240 -3.44 -10.25 -4.46
CA LEU A 240 -3.35 -9.07 -3.61
C LEU A 240 -4.38 -8.01 -4.00
N ARG A 241 -4.75 -7.19 -3.01
CA ARG A 241 -5.82 -6.19 -3.13
C ARG A 241 -5.36 -4.84 -2.60
N THR A 242 -5.78 -3.78 -3.28
CA THR A 242 -5.58 -2.41 -2.80
C THR A 242 -6.38 -2.15 -1.53
N GLN A 243 -6.16 -1.00 -0.91
CA GLN A 243 -7.01 -0.53 0.18
C GLN A 243 -8.50 -0.47 -0.20
N ASP A 244 -8.80 -0.13 -1.45
CA ASP A 244 -10.16 -0.05 -1.97
C ASP A 244 -10.65 -1.39 -2.54
N ASP A 245 -10.00 -2.48 -2.17
CA ASP A 245 -10.41 -3.86 -2.48
C ASP A 245 -10.36 -4.22 -3.97
N PHE A 246 -9.53 -3.52 -4.75
CA PHE A 246 -9.29 -3.84 -6.15
C PHE A 246 -8.10 -4.79 -6.28
N SER A 247 -8.32 -5.91 -6.97
CA SER A 247 -7.23 -6.77 -7.45
C SER A 247 -6.64 -6.25 -8.75
N ALA A 248 -5.51 -6.82 -9.19
CA ALA A 248 -4.96 -6.52 -10.51
C ALA A 248 -5.99 -6.81 -11.63
N LEU A 249 -6.83 -7.84 -11.47
CA LEU A 249 -7.87 -8.21 -12.44
C LEU A 249 -8.95 -7.12 -12.56
N ASP A 250 -9.39 -6.56 -11.42
CA ASP A 250 -10.41 -5.52 -11.38
C ASP A 250 -9.93 -4.21 -12.03
N MET A 251 -8.61 -3.97 -11.99
CA MET A 251 -7.98 -2.78 -12.55
C MET A 251 -7.58 -2.93 -14.03
N ALA A 252 -7.85 -4.05 -14.69
CA ALA A 252 -7.33 -4.31 -16.02
C ALA A 252 -7.86 -3.33 -17.08
N ALA A 253 -6.96 -2.50 -17.62
CA ALA A 253 -7.30 -1.47 -18.60
C ALA A 253 -7.34 -1.98 -20.06
N SER A 254 -6.96 -3.24 -20.31
CA SER A 254 -6.97 -3.83 -21.64
C SER A 254 -7.46 -5.28 -21.64
N VAL A 255 -7.98 -5.73 -22.78
CA VAL A 255 -8.39 -7.13 -22.99
C VAL A 255 -7.20 -8.09 -22.80
N GLU A 256 -5.99 -7.66 -23.15
CA GLU A 256 -4.80 -8.48 -22.93
C GLU A 256 -4.48 -8.63 -21.45
N CYS A 257 -4.51 -7.54 -20.66
CA CYS A 257 -4.35 -7.61 -19.21
C CYS A 257 -5.41 -8.53 -18.57
N LEU A 258 -6.67 -8.38 -18.97
CA LEU A 258 -7.77 -9.25 -18.52
C LEU A 258 -7.51 -10.74 -18.83
N ARG A 259 -7.01 -11.05 -20.03
CA ARG A 259 -6.68 -12.42 -20.42
C ARG A 259 -5.52 -13.00 -19.63
N LEU A 260 -4.50 -12.20 -19.34
CA LEU A 260 -3.34 -12.61 -18.55
C LEU A 260 -3.69 -12.87 -17.08
N LEU A 261 -4.65 -12.14 -16.52
CA LEU A 261 -5.04 -12.22 -15.11
C LEU A 261 -6.18 -13.17 -14.83
N ARG A 262 -6.97 -13.53 -15.86
CA ARG A 262 -7.96 -14.61 -15.72
C ARG A 262 -7.20 -15.93 -15.61
N PRO A 263 -7.52 -16.79 -14.63
CA PRO A 263 -7.01 -18.14 -14.63
C PRO A 263 -7.30 -18.78 -15.99
N ALA A 264 -6.31 -19.47 -16.57
CA ALA A 264 -6.54 -20.30 -17.73
C ALA A 264 -7.71 -21.23 -17.38
N ARG A 265 -8.86 -21.09 -18.07
CA ARG A 265 -9.98 -22.02 -17.92
C ARG A 265 -9.41 -23.42 -18.05
N GLN A 266 -9.35 -24.18 -16.96
CA GLN A 266 -9.15 -25.61 -17.12
C GLN A 266 -10.32 -26.12 -17.96
N PRO A 267 -10.07 -26.90 -19.02
CA PRO A 267 -11.15 -27.52 -19.77
C PRO A 267 -12.00 -28.30 -18.77
N ILE A 268 -13.32 -28.04 -18.80
CA ILE A 268 -14.31 -28.82 -18.06
C ILE A 268 -14.06 -30.28 -18.46
N PRO A 269 -13.81 -31.20 -17.52
CA PRO A 269 -13.70 -32.62 -17.85
C PRO A 269 -14.98 -33.01 -18.59
N SER A 270 -14.85 -33.46 -19.83
CA SER A 270 -16.00 -33.92 -20.60
C SER A 270 -16.63 -35.10 -19.85
N GLU A 271 -17.83 -34.90 -19.32
CA GLU A 271 -18.68 -36.01 -18.90
C GLU A 271 -18.83 -36.94 -20.09
N SER A 272 -18.26 -38.13 -19.99
CA SER A 272 -18.55 -39.21 -20.93
C SER A 272 -19.96 -39.71 -20.60
N PRO A 273 -20.91 -39.69 -21.55
CA PRO A 273 -22.25 -40.20 -21.27
C PRO A 273 -22.22 -41.73 -21.11
N PRO A 274 -23.22 -42.30 -20.41
CA PRO A 274 -23.27 -43.71 -20.02
C PRO A 274 -23.38 -44.68 -21.18
#